data_AF-A0A1A9K7R2-F1
#
_entry.id   AF-A0A1A9K7R2-F1
#
_cell.length_a   1.000
_cell.length_b   1.000
_cell.length_c   1.000
_cell.angle_alpha   90.00
_cell.angle_beta   90.00
_cell.angle_gamma   90.00
#
_symmetry.space_group_name_H-M   'P 1'
#
loop_
_entity.id
_entity.type
_entity.pdbx_description
1 polymer ?
#
loop_
_entity_poly.entity_id
_entity_poly.type
_entity_poly.pdbx_seq_one_letter_code
_entity_poly.pdbx_strand_id
1 'polypeptide(L)'
;MPVQLLPETPSQTAGPYVHIGLALEAAGNPTRDLEIWNQMAKPGAAGEHILLLGHVYDGNGHLVRDSFLEFWQADHEGNYDSRYDAEKAFNGFGRTATTFDAGEWTLKTIKPGVTKAADGRPQAPHINVSLFARGINIHLQTRLYFEDEAEANAKDPVLNLIEQAPRRETLVARRCEVNGQLAYRFDIRIQGEGETVFFDF
;
A
#
# COMPACT_ATOMS: atom_id res chain seq x y z
N MET A 1 1.22 -29.77 -28.69
CA MET A 1 1.96 -29.05 -27.64
C MET A 1 1.26 -27.72 -27.42
N PRO A 2 0.95 -27.31 -26.18
CA PRO A 2 0.37 -25.99 -25.94
C PRO A 2 1.34 -24.89 -26.40
N VAL A 3 0.82 -23.72 -26.77
CA VAL A 3 1.64 -22.55 -27.12
C VAL A 3 2.42 -22.12 -25.87
N GLN A 4 3.73 -21.97 -26.01
CA GLN A 4 4.60 -21.44 -24.97
C GLN A 4 5.06 -20.05 -25.40
N LEU A 5 4.74 -19.04 -24.58
CA LEU A 5 5.32 -17.70 -24.72
C LEU A 5 6.73 -17.68 -24.13
N LEU A 6 7.42 -16.55 -24.26
CA LEU A 6 8.68 -16.34 -23.52
C LEU A 6 8.38 -16.37 -22.01
N PRO A 7 9.15 -17.10 -21.20
CA PRO A 7 9.01 -17.07 -19.75
C PRO A 7 9.27 -15.66 -19.19
N GLU A 8 8.50 -15.26 -18.19
CA GLU A 8 8.77 -14.05 -17.42
C GLU A 8 10.12 -14.17 -16.68
N THR A 9 10.85 -13.07 -16.56
CA THR A 9 12.08 -13.03 -15.76
C THR A 9 11.75 -13.35 -14.30
N PRO A 10 12.37 -14.38 -13.68
CA PRO A 10 12.02 -14.79 -12.34
C PRO A 10 12.34 -13.70 -11.31
N SER A 11 11.38 -13.40 -10.42
CA SER A 11 11.56 -12.46 -9.32
C SER A 11 12.64 -12.92 -8.34
N GLN A 12 13.21 -11.98 -7.58
CA GLN A 12 14.13 -12.21 -6.48
C GLN A 12 13.81 -11.23 -5.33
N THR A 13 14.22 -11.61 -4.11
CA THR A 13 14.14 -10.73 -2.94
C THR A 13 14.83 -9.39 -3.19
N ALA A 14 14.20 -8.29 -2.75
CA ALA A 14 14.81 -6.96 -2.77
C ALA A 14 16.03 -6.86 -1.85
N GLY A 15 16.08 -7.72 -0.81
CA GLY A 15 17.20 -7.83 0.12
C GLY A 15 17.20 -6.74 1.20
N PRO A 16 18.13 -6.81 2.17
CA PRO A 16 18.15 -5.91 3.33
C PRO A 16 18.56 -4.47 3.01
N TYR A 17 19.12 -4.23 1.82
CA TYR A 17 19.66 -2.94 1.42
C TYR A 17 18.86 -2.30 0.28
N VAL A 18 17.61 -2.72 0.06
CA VAL A 18 16.70 -2.17 -0.96
C VAL A 18 16.64 -0.64 -0.93
N HIS A 19 16.78 -0.05 0.26
CA HIS A 19 16.70 1.40 0.47
C HIS A 19 17.79 2.18 -0.25
N ILE A 20 18.97 1.60 -0.51
CA ILE A 20 20.04 2.33 -1.23
C ILE A 20 19.63 2.72 -2.65
N GLY A 21 18.74 1.94 -3.27
CA GLY A 21 18.26 2.18 -4.63
C GLY A 21 16.89 2.84 -4.69
N LEU A 22 16.02 2.58 -3.69
CA LEU A 22 14.59 2.92 -3.76
C LEU A 22 14.09 3.83 -2.61
N ALA A 23 14.92 4.11 -1.60
CA ALA A 23 14.57 4.88 -0.41
C ALA A 23 15.80 5.58 0.20
N LEU A 24 16.46 6.46 -0.59
CA LEU A 24 17.80 6.95 -0.29
C LEU A 24 17.91 7.63 1.09
N GLU A 25 16.91 8.41 1.48
CA GLU A 25 16.85 9.05 2.79
C GLU A 25 16.81 8.02 3.94
N ALA A 26 16.01 6.95 3.80
CA ALA A 26 15.95 5.88 4.79
C ALA A 26 17.27 5.08 4.88
N ALA A 27 18.06 5.05 3.79
CA ALA A 27 19.40 4.47 3.79
C ALA A 27 20.47 5.41 4.41
N GLY A 28 20.13 6.65 4.76
CA GLY A 28 21.09 7.66 5.22
C GLY A 28 22.00 8.20 4.11
N ASN A 29 21.60 8.04 2.84
CA ASN A 29 22.36 8.51 1.69
C ASN A 29 21.84 9.86 1.18
N PRO A 30 22.69 10.68 0.51
CA PRO A 30 22.22 11.88 -0.19
C PRO A 30 21.16 11.53 -1.24
N THR A 31 20.08 12.30 -1.30
CA THR A 31 19.02 12.17 -2.31
C THR A 31 19.41 12.86 -3.62
N ARG A 32 18.76 12.47 -4.71
CA ARG A 32 18.80 13.21 -5.98
C ARG A 32 17.83 14.39 -5.93
N ASP A 33 17.85 15.22 -6.98
CA ASP A 33 16.94 16.38 -7.12
C ASP A 33 15.46 15.98 -7.07
N LEU A 34 15.14 14.80 -7.61
CA LEU A 34 13.79 14.25 -7.64
C LEU A 34 13.82 12.81 -7.13
N GLU A 35 13.03 12.57 -6.09
CA GLU A 35 12.80 11.24 -5.52
C GLU A 35 11.30 10.93 -5.52
N ILE A 36 10.96 9.67 -5.73
CA ILE A 36 9.60 9.17 -5.54
C ILE A 36 9.49 8.69 -4.09
N TRP A 37 8.63 9.31 -3.30
CA TRP A 37 8.54 9.06 -1.87
C TRP A 37 7.10 9.06 -1.34
N ASN A 38 6.96 9.34 -0.04
CA ASN A 38 5.75 9.05 0.72
C ASN A 38 4.73 10.19 0.75
N GLN A 39 4.94 11.26 -0.01
CA GLN A 39 3.99 12.35 -0.16
C GLN A 39 3.34 12.28 -1.55
N MET A 40 2.18 11.63 -1.61
CA MET A 40 1.38 11.49 -2.82
C MET A 40 0.50 12.72 -3.05
N ALA A 41 0.08 13.40 -1.98
CA ALA A 41 -0.73 14.62 -2.04
C ALA A 41 0.01 15.84 -1.47
N LYS A 42 0.07 16.93 -2.25
CA LYS A 42 0.47 18.26 -1.79
C LYS A 42 -0.72 18.96 -1.12
N PRO A 43 -0.52 19.97 -0.26
CA PRO A 43 -1.62 20.67 0.42
C PRO A 43 -2.75 21.21 -0.49
N GLY A 44 -2.47 21.48 -1.78
CA GLY A 44 -3.46 21.94 -2.75
C GLY A 44 -4.22 20.83 -3.50
N ALA A 45 -3.97 19.56 -3.21
CA ALA A 45 -4.70 18.45 -3.81
C ALA A 45 -6.17 18.46 -3.35
N ALA A 46 -7.09 18.24 -4.27
CA ALA A 46 -8.50 18.04 -3.96
C ALA A 46 -8.73 16.67 -3.30
N GLY A 47 -9.70 16.60 -2.39
CA GLY A 47 -10.03 15.39 -1.62
C GLY A 47 -9.79 15.55 -0.12
N GLU A 48 -10.19 14.53 0.65
CA GLU A 48 -9.94 14.46 2.09
C GLU A 48 -8.49 14.02 2.32
N HIS A 49 -7.66 14.89 2.89
CA HIS A 49 -6.27 14.59 3.23
C HIS A 49 -6.19 13.62 4.40
N ILE A 50 -5.41 12.57 4.25
CA ILE A 50 -5.25 11.51 5.25
C ILE A 50 -3.78 11.13 5.43
N LEU A 51 -3.43 10.76 6.65
CA LEU A 51 -2.18 10.09 6.96
C LEU A 51 -2.42 8.58 7.05
N LEU A 52 -1.66 7.79 6.31
CA LEU A 52 -1.59 6.35 6.52
C LEU A 52 -0.32 6.02 7.28
N LEU A 53 -0.43 5.06 8.20
CA LEU A 53 0.70 4.57 8.96
C LEU A 53 0.52 3.10 9.34
N GLY A 54 1.61 2.42 9.66
CA GLY A 54 1.55 1.05 10.13
C GLY A 54 2.90 0.40 10.33
N HIS A 55 2.86 -0.82 10.84
CA HIS A 55 4.02 -1.68 11.00
C HIS A 55 3.87 -2.93 10.13
N VAL A 56 4.98 -3.60 9.91
CA VAL A 56 5.02 -4.92 9.26
C VAL A 56 5.55 -5.94 10.27
N TYR A 57 4.88 -7.08 10.40
CA TYR A 57 5.21 -8.12 11.37
C TYR A 57 5.52 -9.46 10.67
N ASP A 58 6.56 -10.15 11.17
CA ASP A 58 6.89 -11.53 10.78
C ASP A 58 5.99 -12.56 11.49
N GLY A 59 6.18 -13.85 11.17
CA GLY A 59 5.40 -14.95 11.76
C GLY A 59 5.62 -15.17 13.26
N ASN A 60 6.64 -14.55 13.86
CA ASN A 60 6.88 -14.57 15.30
C ASN A 60 6.32 -13.32 15.99
N GLY A 61 5.69 -12.41 15.25
CA GLY A 61 5.20 -11.13 15.76
C GLY A 61 6.30 -10.08 15.95
N HIS A 62 7.51 -10.28 15.41
CA HIS A 62 8.54 -9.26 15.44
C HIS A 62 8.38 -8.25 14.32
N LEU A 63 8.83 -7.01 14.56
CA LEU A 63 8.83 -5.96 13.55
C LEU A 63 9.82 -6.27 12.42
N VAL A 64 9.33 -6.20 11.18
CA VAL A 64 10.14 -6.22 9.97
C VAL A 64 10.59 -4.78 9.69
N ARG A 65 11.83 -4.48 10.08
CA ARG A 65 12.40 -3.11 10.05
C ARG A 65 13.07 -2.75 8.72
N ASP A 66 13.15 -3.68 7.79
CA ASP A 66 13.78 -3.52 6.47
C ASP A 66 12.76 -3.61 5.31
N SER A 67 11.49 -3.33 5.59
CA SER A 67 10.44 -3.37 4.58
C SER A 67 10.44 -2.11 3.70
N PHE A 68 9.99 -2.30 2.45
CA PHE A 68 9.76 -1.29 1.44
C PHE A 68 8.38 -1.53 0.84
N LEU A 69 7.58 -0.46 0.73
CA LEU A 69 6.21 -0.56 0.24
C LEU A 69 5.98 0.42 -0.91
N GLU A 70 5.30 -0.05 -1.94
CA GLU A 70 4.78 0.77 -3.02
C GLU A 70 3.26 0.83 -2.95
N PHE A 71 2.70 2.01 -3.18
CA PHE A 71 1.27 2.28 -3.11
C PHE A 71 0.77 2.77 -4.45
N TRP A 72 -0.40 2.27 -4.85
CA TRP A 72 -1.08 2.66 -6.07
C TRP A 72 -2.58 2.86 -5.82
N GLN A 73 -3.07 4.08 -5.99
CA GLN A 73 -4.48 4.44 -5.78
C GLN A 73 -5.03 5.41 -6.81
N ALA A 74 -6.35 5.46 -6.88
CA ALA A 74 -7.08 6.51 -7.56
C ALA A 74 -7.03 7.83 -6.77
N ASP A 75 -7.36 8.93 -7.45
CA ASP A 75 -7.67 10.21 -6.82
C ASP A 75 -9.04 10.18 -6.10
N HIS A 76 -9.43 11.30 -5.49
CA HIS A 76 -10.71 11.47 -4.78
C HIS A 76 -11.97 11.27 -5.66
N GLU A 77 -11.86 11.35 -6.99
CA GLU A 77 -12.97 11.12 -7.92
C GLU A 77 -13.00 9.68 -8.44
N GLY A 78 -12.03 8.85 -8.08
CA GLY A 78 -11.93 7.46 -8.51
C GLY A 78 -11.18 7.28 -9.84
N ASN A 79 -10.37 8.26 -10.25
CA ASN A 79 -9.55 8.18 -11.46
C ASN A 79 -8.10 7.83 -11.14
N TYR A 80 -7.53 6.88 -11.89
CA TYR A 80 -6.10 6.55 -11.81
C TYR A 80 -5.28 7.42 -12.78
N ASP A 81 -4.24 8.09 -12.26
CA ASP A 81 -3.30 8.86 -13.06
C ASP A 81 -1.96 8.14 -13.19
N SER A 82 -1.79 7.38 -14.27
CA SER A 82 -0.59 6.61 -14.58
C SER A 82 0.67 7.43 -14.87
N ARG A 83 0.57 8.76 -15.01
CA ARG A 83 1.71 9.61 -15.32
C ARG A 83 2.22 10.29 -14.05
N TYR A 84 3.33 9.81 -13.52
CA TYR A 84 3.99 10.50 -12.43
C TYR A 84 4.55 11.86 -12.87
N ASP A 85 4.33 12.89 -12.07
CA ASP A 85 4.94 14.21 -12.24
C ASP A 85 5.03 14.89 -10.87
N ALA A 86 6.25 15.26 -10.46
CA ALA A 86 6.50 15.89 -9.17
C ALA A 86 5.84 17.27 -9.03
N GLU A 87 5.47 17.93 -10.13
CA GLU A 87 4.78 19.22 -10.11
C GLU A 87 3.29 19.09 -9.78
N LYS A 88 2.67 17.93 -10.03
CA LYS A 88 1.25 17.70 -9.76
C LYS A 88 0.90 17.88 -8.28
N ALA A 89 -0.34 18.30 -8.05
CA ALA A 89 -0.89 18.35 -6.69
C ALA A 89 -1.06 16.94 -6.10
N PHE A 90 -1.36 15.94 -6.93
CA PHE A 90 -1.54 14.55 -6.54
C PHE A 90 -0.85 13.61 -7.54
N ASN A 91 -0.20 12.57 -7.03
CA ASN A 91 0.28 11.42 -7.79
C ASN A 91 -0.38 10.16 -7.23
N GLY A 92 -0.90 9.29 -8.10
CA GLY A 92 -1.51 8.02 -7.68
C GLY A 92 -0.52 6.98 -7.19
N PHE A 93 0.79 7.20 -7.41
CA PHE A 93 1.88 6.32 -7.02
C PHE A 93 2.76 6.96 -5.93
N GLY A 94 3.14 6.16 -4.94
CA GLY A 94 4.02 6.57 -3.86
C GLY A 94 4.81 5.42 -3.29
N ARG A 95 5.88 5.76 -2.55
CA ARG A 95 6.78 4.79 -1.91
C ARG A 95 6.99 5.15 -0.45
N THR A 96 7.23 4.14 0.38
CA THR A 96 7.67 4.36 1.75
C THR A 96 8.54 3.18 2.21
N ALA A 97 9.15 3.32 3.37
CA ALA A 97 9.86 2.26 4.05
C ALA A 97 9.57 2.29 5.54
N THR A 98 9.70 1.14 6.21
CA THR A 98 9.76 1.12 7.68
C THR A 98 11.09 1.69 8.13
N THR A 99 11.06 2.60 9.11
CA THR A 99 12.28 3.17 9.70
C THR A 99 12.98 2.15 10.62
N PHE A 100 14.31 2.19 10.70
CA PHE A 100 15.06 1.26 11.56
C PHE A 100 14.74 1.44 13.06
N ASP A 101 14.43 2.66 13.51
CA ASP A 101 14.18 2.97 14.92
C ASP A 101 12.77 2.59 15.38
N ALA A 102 11.73 3.14 14.73
CA ALA A 102 10.34 2.91 15.12
C ALA A 102 9.74 1.66 14.45
N GLY A 103 10.24 1.24 13.28
CA GLY A 103 9.62 0.17 12.50
C GLY A 103 8.28 0.54 11.87
N GLU A 104 7.91 1.82 11.94
CA GLU A 104 6.67 2.36 11.38
C GLU A 104 6.94 2.96 9.99
N TRP A 105 6.02 2.75 9.07
CA TRP A 105 5.96 3.45 7.79
C TRP A 105 4.86 4.51 7.81
N THR A 106 5.00 5.56 6.99
CA THR A 106 3.97 6.61 6.84
C THR A 106 3.78 7.00 5.37
N LEU A 107 2.57 7.43 5.02
CA LEU A 107 2.21 7.92 3.68
C LEU A 107 1.20 9.07 3.80
N LYS A 108 1.46 10.20 3.13
CA LYS A 108 0.58 11.37 3.06
C LYS A 108 -0.15 11.37 1.72
N THR A 109 -1.46 11.20 1.75
CA THR A 109 -2.28 11.06 0.55
C THR A 109 -3.68 11.65 0.77
N ILE A 110 -4.57 11.47 -0.19
CA ILE A 110 -6.01 11.72 -0.09
C ILE A 110 -6.76 10.40 -0.04
N LYS A 111 -7.93 10.36 0.61
CA LYS A 111 -8.82 9.19 0.56
C LYS A 111 -9.27 8.98 -0.91
N PRO A 112 -9.05 7.78 -1.50
CA PRO A 112 -9.41 7.52 -2.88
C PRO A 112 -10.93 7.48 -3.07
N GLY A 113 -11.40 7.89 -4.24
CA GLY A 113 -12.77 7.70 -4.67
C GLY A 113 -13.07 6.26 -5.06
N VAL A 114 -14.36 5.97 -5.28
CA VAL A 114 -14.84 4.68 -5.76
C VAL A 114 -14.39 4.44 -7.20
N THR A 115 -13.82 3.27 -7.46
CA THR A 115 -13.47 2.83 -8.82
C THR A 115 -14.41 1.74 -9.30
N LYS A 116 -14.36 1.37 -10.59
CA LYS A 116 -15.17 0.27 -11.14
C LYS A 116 -14.30 -0.96 -11.41
N ALA A 117 -14.81 -2.14 -11.06
CA ALA A 117 -14.24 -3.41 -11.49
C ALA A 117 -14.46 -3.62 -13.00
N ALA A 118 -13.81 -4.63 -13.58
CA ALA A 118 -13.91 -4.94 -15.01
C ALA A 118 -15.36 -5.23 -15.48
N ASP A 119 -16.21 -5.74 -14.59
CA ASP A 119 -17.64 -5.99 -14.83
C ASP A 119 -18.54 -4.77 -14.56
N GLY A 120 -17.94 -3.62 -14.25
CA GLY A 120 -18.63 -2.35 -13.99
C GLY A 120 -19.15 -2.18 -12.57
N ARG A 121 -19.04 -3.18 -11.68
CA ARG A 121 -19.46 -3.03 -10.28
C ARG A 121 -18.54 -2.05 -9.54
N PRO A 122 -19.09 -1.21 -8.63
CA PRO A 122 -18.27 -0.32 -7.82
C PRO A 122 -17.41 -1.12 -6.85
N GLN A 123 -16.15 -0.72 -6.73
CA GLN A 123 -15.23 -1.17 -5.69
C GLN A 123 -15.21 -0.15 -4.56
N ALA A 124 -15.19 -0.61 -3.32
CA ALA A 124 -15.02 0.26 -2.17
C ALA A 124 -13.70 1.05 -2.28
N PRO A 125 -13.61 2.26 -1.69
CA PRO A 125 -12.35 3.01 -1.62
C PRO A 125 -11.22 2.13 -1.12
N HIS A 126 -10.16 2.01 -1.93
CA HIS A 126 -9.02 1.15 -1.61
C HIS A 126 -7.71 1.70 -2.18
N ILE A 127 -6.61 1.25 -1.58
CA ILE A 127 -5.25 1.50 -2.05
C ILE A 127 -4.58 0.15 -2.28
N ASN A 128 -3.99 -0.06 -3.45
CA ASN A 128 -3.21 -1.26 -3.73
C ASN A 128 -1.82 -1.09 -3.13
N VAL A 129 -1.32 -2.15 -2.49
CA VAL A 129 -0.04 -2.12 -1.77
C VAL A 129 0.80 -3.30 -2.20
N SER A 130 2.05 -3.03 -2.60
CA SER A 130 3.05 -4.06 -2.85
C SER A 130 4.12 -4.00 -1.76
N LEU A 131 4.31 -5.12 -1.05
CA LEU A 131 5.27 -5.24 0.05
C LEU A 131 6.52 -6.01 -0.40
N PHE A 132 7.68 -5.41 -0.15
CA PHE A 132 9.00 -5.97 -0.38
C PHE A 132 9.79 -5.96 0.92
N ALA A 133 10.58 -7.00 1.18
CA ALA A 133 11.51 -7.05 2.30
C ALA A 133 12.54 -8.15 2.07
N ARG A 134 13.60 -8.19 2.89
CA ARG A 134 14.47 -9.37 2.97
C ARG A 134 13.64 -10.59 3.35
N GLY A 135 13.80 -11.68 2.60
CA GLY A 135 13.09 -12.95 2.84
C GLY A 135 11.76 -13.07 2.08
N ILE A 136 11.32 -12.02 1.40
CA ILE A 136 10.17 -12.04 0.48
C ILE A 136 10.71 -12.25 -0.95
N ASN A 137 10.58 -13.47 -1.49
CA ASN A 137 11.14 -13.83 -2.80
C ASN A 137 10.42 -13.19 -3.99
N ILE A 138 9.10 -13.05 -3.87
CA ILE A 138 8.23 -12.31 -4.76
C ILE A 138 7.37 -11.40 -3.88
N HIS A 139 7.22 -10.15 -4.28
CA HIS A 139 6.51 -9.14 -3.51
C HIS A 139 5.07 -9.56 -3.21
N LEU A 140 4.58 -9.17 -2.03
CA LEU A 140 3.24 -9.53 -1.57
C LEU A 140 2.25 -8.42 -1.94
N GLN A 141 1.22 -8.76 -2.72
CA GLN A 141 0.17 -7.84 -3.13
C GLN A 141 -0.96 -7.83 -2.09
N THR A 142 -1.36 -6.68 -1.57
CA THR A 142 -2.52 -6.53 -0.70
C THR A 142 -3.31 -5.26 -1.03
N ARG A 143 -4.42 -5.03 -0.34
CA ARG A 143 -5.23 -3.82 -0.44
C ARG A 143 -5.54 -3.27 0.94
N LEU A 144 -5.48 -1.95 1.06
CA LEU A 144 -5.95 -1.21 2.22
C LEU A 144 -7.34 -0.65 1.91
N TYR A 145 -8.33 -1.05 2.71
CA TYR A 145 -9.69 -0.50 2.76
C TYR A 145 -9.87 0.34 4.04
N PHE A 146 -10.96 1.09 4.15
CA PHE A 146 -11.16 2.04 5.26
C PHE A 146 -12.32 1.58 6.16
N GLU A 147 -12.16 1.61 7.49
CA GLU A 147 -13.20 1.11 8.40
C GLU A 147 -14.49 1.93 8.39
N ASP A 148 -14.41 3.21 8.02
CA ASP A 148 -15.57 4.09 7.92
C ASP A 148 -16.32 3.95 6.58
N GLU A 149 -15.90 3.03 5.71
CA GLU A 149 -16.56 2.65 4.46
C GLU A 149 -17.32 1.32 4.57
N ALA A 150 -17.81 0.96 5.76
CA ALA A 150 -18.38 -0.36 6.06
C ALA A 150 -19.47 -0.83 5.06
N GLU A 151 -20.36 0.07 4.62
CA GLU A 151 -21.40 -0.26 3.64
C GLU A 151 -20.84 -0.56 2.24
N ALA A 152 -19.81 0.16 1.81
CA ALA A 152 -19.14 -0.06 0.55
C ALA A 152 -18.30 -1.35 0.62
N ASN A 153 -17.55 -1.53 1.71
CA ASN A 153 -16.72 -2.71 1.96
C ASN A 153 -17.57 -4.00 1.93
N ALA A 154 -18.77 -3.99 2.50
CA ALA A 154 -19.67 -5.14 2.48
C ALA A 154 -20.11 -5.55 1.07
N LYS A 155 -20.14 -4.60 0.12
CA LYS A 155 -20.59 -4.80 -1.27
C LYS A 155 -19.42 -4.93 -2.26
N ASP A 156 -18.19 -4.71 -1.82
CA ASP A 156 -17.01 -4.71 -2.68
C ASP A 156 -16.84 -6.08 -3.36
N PRO A 157 -16.70 -6.13 -4.70
CA PRO A 157 -16.61 -7.39 -5.41
C PRO A 157 -15.31 -8.15 -5.13
N VAL A 158 -14.23 -7.48 -4.70
CA VAL A 158 -12.92 -8.10 -4.42
C VAL A 158 -12.87 -8.63 -2.99
N LEU A 159 -13.31 -7.86 -1.98
CA LEU A 159 -13.44 -8.35 -0.61
C LEU A 159 -14.36 -9.57 -0.52
N ASN A 160 -15.41 -9.62 -1.35
CA ASN A 160 -16.33 -10.75 -1.38
C ASN A 160 -15.78 -12.01 -2.09
N LEU A 161 -14.62 -11.94 -2.74
CA LEU A 161 -13.89 -13.14 -3.18
C LEU A 161 -13.20 -13.86 -2.02
N ILE A 162 -12.98 -13.17 -0.89
CA ILE A 162 -12.40 -13.76 0.31
C ILE A 162 -13.49 -14.55 1.04
N GLU A 163 -13.41 -15.87 1.00
CA GLU A 163 -14.43 -16.78 1.54
C GLU A 163 -14.71 -16.55 3.03
N GLN A 164 -13.64 -16.43 3.83
CA GLN A 164 -13.73 -16.30 5.29
C GLN A 164 -13.92 -14.84 5.68
N ALA A 165 -15.10 -14.50 6.21
CA ALA A 165 -15.42 -13.12 6.63
C ALA A 165 -14.39 -12.51 7.59
N PRO A 166 -13.86 -13.21 8.61
CA PRO A 166 -12.85 -12.64 9.51
C PRO A 166 -11.55 -12.23 8.79
N ARG A 167 -11.19 -12.90 7.68
CA ARG A 167 -9.97 -12.53 6.92
C ARG A 167 -10.12 -11.20 6.19
N ARG A 168 -11.34 -10.78 5.86
CA ARG A 168 -11.61 -9.48 5.22
C ARG A 168 -11.22 -8.33 6.14
N GLU A 169 -11.39 -8.50 7.44
CA GLU A 169 -11.03 -7.50 8.46
C GLU A 169 -9.53 -7.18 8.47
N THR A 170 -8.68 -8.11 8.01
CA THR A 170 -7.23 -7.89 7.92
C THR A 170 -6.84 -6.86 6.85
N LEU A 171 -7.78 -6.48 5.98
CA LEU A 171 -7.59 -5.49 4.91
C LEU A 171 -8.14 -4.11 5.28
N VAL A 172 -8.81 -3.98 6.44
CA VAL A 172 -9.52 -2.76 6.83
C VAL A 172 -8.67 -1.94 7.79
N ALA A 173 -8.18 -0.78 7.35
CA ALA A 173 -7.42 0.15 8.15
C ALA A 173 -8.30 0.87 9.18
N ARG A 174 -7.76 1.01 10.38
CA ARG A 174 -8.43 1.61 11.54
C ARG A 174 -8.25 3.12 11.54
N ARG A 175 -9.34 3.87 11.53
CA ARG A 175 -9.37 5.32 11.62
C ARG A 175 -8.83 5.75 12.98
N CYS A 176 -7.95 6.72 12.97
CA CYS A 176 -7.35 7.30 14.16
C CYS A 176 -7.03 8.78 13.91
N GLU A 177 -6.40 9.40 14.90
CA GLU A 177 -5.91 10.77 14.79
C GLU A 177 -4.43 10.80 15.20
N VAL A 178 -3.59 11.46 14.42
CA VAL A 178 -2.17 11.66 14.70
C VAL A 178 -1.88 13.15 14.62
N ASN A 179 -1.47 13.76 15.72
CA ASN A 179 -1.19 15.20 15.81
C ASN A 179 -2.35 16.10 15.30
N GLY A 180 -3.60 15.73 15.58
CA GLY A 180 -4.77 16.48 15.11
C GLY A 180 -5.14 16.23 13.65
N GLN A 181 -4.49 15.30 12.95
CA GLN A 181 -4.76 14.96 11.56
C GLN A 181 -5.49 13.62 11.46
N LEU A 182 -6.46 13.55 10.55
CA LEU A 182 -7.15 12.30 10.21
C LEU A 182 -6.14 11.28 9.70
N ALA A 183 -6.13 10.11 10.31
CA ALA A 183 -5.21 9.04 9.96
C ALA A 183 -5.91 7.68 9.90
N TYR A 184 -5.27 6.73 9.24
CA TYR A 184 -5.66 5.33 9.24
C TYR A 184 -4.44 4.44 9.49
N ARG A 185 -4.55 3.57 10.49
CA ARG A 185 -3.54 2.58 10.84
C ARG A 185 -3.80 1.27 10.10
N PHE A 186 -2.80 0.78 9.38
CA PHE A 186 -2.83 -0.48 8.65
C PHE A 186 -1.58 -1.31 8.96
N ASP A 187 -1.70 -2.21 9.93
CA ASP A 187 -0.62 -3.13 10.29
C ASP A 187 -0.69 -4.38 9.39
N ILE A 188 0.43 -4.76 8.79
CA ILE A 188 0.55 -5.93 7.92
C ILE A 188 1.19 -7.08 8.71
N ARG A 189 0.53 -8.23 8.76
CA ARG A 189 1.09 -9.47 9.34
C ARG A 189 1.37 -10.44 8.21
N ILE A 190 2.65 -10.77 7.99
CA ILE A 190 3.08 -11.61 6.86
C ILE A 190 2.67 -13.07 7.06
N GLN A 191 2.62 -13.55 8.30
CA GLN A 191 2.33 -14.93 8.65
C GLN A 191 1.66 -15.01 10.02
N GLY A 192 0.81 -16.03 10.22
CA GLY A 192 0.34 -16.44 11.55
C GLY A 192 -1.03 -15.89 11.92
N GLU A 193 -1.23 -15.59 13.22
CA GLU A 193 -2.51 -15.09 13.71
C GLU A 193 -2.82 -13.70 13.11
N GLY A 194 -4.00 -13.57 12.50
CA GLY A 194 -4.39 -12.33 11.82
C GLY A 194 -3.56 -12.04 10.57
N GLU A 195 -3.01 -13.07 9.92
CA GLU A 195 -2.28 -12.95 8.64
C GLU A 195 -3.10 -12.15 7.62
N THR A 196 -2.47 -11.08 7.12
CA THR A 196 -3.06 -10.20 6.12
C THR A 196 -3.35 -10.98 4.84
N VAL A 197 -4.50 -10.73 4.24
CA VAL A 197 -4.81 -11.32 2.93
C VAL A 197 -3.88 -10.75 1.86
N PHE A 198 -3.26 -11.64 1.09
CA PHE A 198 -2.47 -11.30 -0.08
C PHE A 198 -3.10 -11.87 -1.36
N PHE A 199 -2.93 -11.17 -2.48
CA PHE A 199 -3.58 -11.43 -3.76
C PHE A 199 -2.60 -11.94 -4.82
N ASP A 200 -3.17 -12.50 -5.89
CA ASP A 200 -2.53 -12.85 -7.16
C ASP A 200 -3.48 -12.43 -8.29
N PHE A 201 -2.99 -11.78 -9.35
CA PHE A 201 -3.79 -11.25 -10.47
C PHE A 201 -2.96 -10.94 -11.73
#